data_AF-A0A7V6NNB3-F1
#
_entry.id   AF-A0A7V6NNB3-F1
#
_cell.length_a   1.000
_cell.length_b   1.000
_cell.length_c   1.000
_cell.angle_alpha   90.00
_cell.angle_beta   90.00
_cell.angle_gamma   90.00
#
_symmetry.space_group_name_H-M   'P 1'
#
loop_
_entity.id
_entity.type
_entity.pdbx_description
1 polymer ?
#
loop_
_entity_poly.entity_id
_entity_poly.type
_entity_poly.pdbx_seq_one_letter_code
_entity_poly.pdbx_strand_id
1 'polypeptide(L)'
;MRLQKFIAMAGVTSRRKAEELILEGKVKVNGVVVRELGTKVDPNRDIVLVNNKKIKPVEKKVYILLNKPEGYVTSLKDTHSNKVVLDLVKDIKERIFPVGRLDKDTSGLLIMTNDGDLAYKLTHPKHEVWKKYIALVKGYPDNNKLEKLRNGVEIDGRLTSKAYVKLIRRNANTTLLEISIHEGRNRQVRKMCENIGHPVIELKRVAIGNIKLNGLEKGKWRYLNEKEIEYLKNI
;
A
#
# COMPACT_ATOMS: atom_id res chain seq x y z
N MET A 1 -9.64 -21.94 1.98
CA MET A 1 -9.39 -20.62 1.35
C MET A 1 -9.67 -20.67 -0.15
N ARG A 2 -9.88 -19.54 -0.84
CA ARG A 2 -10.06 -19.54 -2.31
C ARG A 2 -8.78 -19.99 -3.04
N LEU A 3 -8.91 -20.76 -4.12
CA LEU A 3 -7.81 -21.37 -4.88
C LEU A 3 -6.83 -20.32 -5.43
N GLN A 4 -7.33 -19.21 -5.99
CA GLN A 4 -6.46 -18.13 -6.47
C GLN A 4 -5.71 -17.40 -5.33
N LYS A 5 -6.26 -17.39 -4.10
CA LYS A 5 -5.54 -16.89 -2.91
C LYS A 5 -4.42 -17.87 -2.53
N PHE A 6 -4.70 -19.18 -2.56
CA PHE A 6 -3.72 -20.22 -2.29
C PHE A 6 -2.52 -20.15 -3.26
N ILE A 7 -2.79 -20.08 -4.58
CA ILE A 7 -1.75 -19.99 -5.62
C ILE A 7 -0.89 -18.73 -5.44
N ALA A 8 -1.52 -17.59 -5.11
CA ALA A 8 -0.79 -16.35 -4.87
C ALA A 8 0.07 -16.42 -3.60
N MET A 9 -0.44 -17.03 -2.52
CA MET A 9 0.32 -17.24 -1.27
C MET A 9 1.47 -18.23 -1.45
N ALA A 10 1.38 -19.15 -2.41
CA ALA A 10 2.49 -20.02 -2.82
C ALA A 10 3.57 -19.29 -3.64
N GLY A 11 3.42 -17.98 -3.88
CA GLY A 11 4.41 -17.17 -4.58
C GLY A 11 4.40 -17.34 -6.10
N VAL A 12 3.47 -18.15 -6.66
CA VAL A 12 3.44 -18.47 -8.09
C VAL A 12 3.16 -17.25 -8.94
N THR A 13 2.10 -16.49 -8.61
CA THR A 13 1.69 -15.32 -9.39
C THR A 13 0.70 -14.44 -8.60
N SER A 14 0.18 -13.37 -9.22
CA SER A 14 -0.88 -12.54 -8.61
C SER A 14 -2.21 -13.30 -8.55
N ARG A 15 -3.16 -12.86 -7.70
CA ARG A 15 -4.48 -13.50 -7.62
C ARG A 15 -5.23 -13.48 -8.96
N ARG A 16 -5.18 -12.39 -9.71
CA ARG A 16 -5.82 -12.28 -11.04
C ARG A 16 -5.17 -13.22 -12.06
N LYS A 17 -3.84 -13.22 -12.12
CA LYS A 17 -3.13 -14.13 -13.02
C LYS A 17 -3.32 -15.60 -12.62
N ALA A 18 -3.56 -15.88 -11.33
CA ALA A 18 -3.95 -17.21 -10.87
C ALA A 18 -5.36 -17.60 -11.34
N GLU A 19 -6.31 -16.66 -11.42
CA GLU A 19 -7.63 -16.91 -12.03
C GLU A 19 -7.51 -17.24 -13.52
N GLU A 20 -6.65 -16.54 -14.26
CA GLU A 20 -6.33 -16.89 -15.65
C GLU A 20 -5.78 -18.32 -15.78
N LEU A 21 -4.82 -18.71 -14.92
CA LEU A 21 -4.29 -20.08 -14.91
C LEU A 21 -5.36 -21.14 -14.60
N ILE A 22 -6.32 -20.83 -13.73
CA ILE A 22 -7.46 -21.70 -13.43
C ILE A 22 -8.30 -21.87 -14.70
N LEU A 23 -8.71 -20.78 -15.33
CA LEU A 23 -9.52 -20.81 -16.56
C LEU A 23 -8.82 -21.56 -17.71
N GLU A 24 -7.51 -21.39 -17.85
CA GLU A 24 -6.67 -22.10 -18.82
C GLU A 24 -6.54 -23.62 -18.53
N GLY A 25 -7.08 -24.12 -17.42
CA GLY A 25 -6.97 -25.53 -17.02
C GLY A 25 -5.57 -25.94 -16.59
N LYS A 26 -4.73 -24.98 -16.19
CA LYS A 26 -3.34 -25.21 -15.75
C LYS A 26 -3.24 -25.57 -14.27
N VAL A 27 -4.35 -25.63 -13.55
CA VAL A 27 -4.41 -25.90 -12.12
C VAL A 27 -5.12 -27.22 -11.85
N LYS A 28 -4.53 -28.05 -10.99
CA LYS A 28 -5.15 -29.29 -10.48
C LYS A 28 -5.30 -29.22 -8.97
N VAL A 29 -6.41 -29.74 -8.46
CA VAL A 29 -6.66 -29.95 -7.03
C VAL A 29 -6.97 -31.43 -6.85
N ASN A 30 -6.20 -32.13 -6.01
CA ASN A 30 -6.34 -33.57 -5.75
C ASN A 30 -6.39 -34.41 -7.04
N GLY A 31 -5.56 -34.05 -8.03
CA GLY A 31 -5.48 -34.73 -9.32
C GLY A 31 -6.48 -34.25 -10.38
N VAL A 32 -7.54 -33.52 -9.99
CA VAL A 32 -8.60 -33.06 -10.91
C VAL A 32 -8.29 -31.66 -11.43
N VAL A 33 -8.41 -31.45 -12.74
CA VAL A 33 -8.25 -30.11 -13.36
C VAL A 33 -9.41 -29.22 -12.94
N VAL A 34 -9.10 -28.04 -12.40
CA VAL A 34 -10.08 -27.05 -11.96
C VAL A 34 -10.09 -25.88 -12.94
N ARG A 35 -11.27 -25.54 -13.46
CA ARG A 35 -11.53 -24.34 -14.28
C ARG A 35 -12.54 -23.37 -13.66
N GLU A 36 -13.15 -23.76 -12.55
CA GLU A 36 -14.16 -22.95 -11.86
C GLU A 36 -13.49 -21.86 -11.02
N LEU A 37 -13.91 -20.61 -11.21
CA LEU A 37 -13.46 -19.51 -10.37
C LEU A 37 -14.19 -19.54 -9.02
N GLY A 38 -13.46 -19.27 -7.94
CA GLY A 38 -14.04 -19.26 -6.59
C GLY A 38 -13.96 -20.60 -5.85
N THR A 39 -13.47 -21.66 -6.50
CA THR A 39 -13.14 -22.94 -5.87
C THR A 39 -12.35 -22.71 -4.57
N LYS A 40 -12.72 -23.45 -3.52
CA LYS A 40 -12.04 -23.40 -2.23
C LYS A 40 -11.18 -24.65 -2.06
N VAL A 41 -10.04 -24.46 -1.41
CA VAL A 41 -9.11 -25.52 -1.02
C VAL A 41 -8.75 -25.39 0.46
N ASP A 42 -8.54 -26.52 1.11
CA ASP A 42 -7.95 -26.64 2.44
C ASP A 42 -6.42 -26.75 2.32
N PRO A 43 -5.65 -25.75 2.78
CA PRO A 43 -4.19 -25.76 2.70
C PRO A 43 -3.51 -26.94 3.40
N ASN A 44 -4.18 -27.55 4.37
CA ASN A 44 -3.63 -28.64 5.18
C ASN A 44 -3.95 -30.03 4.62
N ARG A 45 -4.94 -30.12 3.72
CA ARG A 45 -5.46 -31.41 3.22
C ARG A 45 -5.32 -31.54 1.71
N ASP A 46 -5.60 -30.48 0.97
CA ASP A 46 -5.65 -30.54 -0.49
C ASP A 46 -4.26 -30.41 -1.13
N ILE A 47 -4.03 -31.19 -2.18
CA ILE A 47 -2.83 -31.11 -3.01
C ILE A 47 -3.15 -30.25 -4.23
N VAL A 48 -2.51 -29.08 -4.31
CA VAL A 48 -2.65 -28.18 -5.45
C VAL A 48 -1.41 -28.24 -6.34
N LEU A 49 -1.63 -28.41 -7.65
CA LEU A 49 -0.58 -28.33 -8.66
C LEU A 49 -0.88 -27.20 -9.63
N VAL A 50 0.16 -26.45 -10.01
CA VAL A 50 0.11 -25.48 -11.11
C VAL A 50 1.13 -25.90 -12.16
N ASN A 51 0.71 -26.08 -13.41
CA ASN A 51 1.55 -26.65 -14.48
C ASN A 51 2.23 -27.96 -14.05
N ASN A 52 1.47 -28.85 -13.40
CA ASN A 52 1.93 -30.13 -12.83
C ASN A 52 3.03 -30.04 -11.76
N LYS A 53 3.34 -28.84 -11.22
CA LYS A 53 4.23 -28.68 -10.06
C LYS A 53 3.40 -28.50 -8.80
N LYS A 54 3.65 -29.34 -7.79
CA LYS A 54 3.03 -29.20 -6.47
C LYS A 54 3.46 -27.88 -5.84
N ILE A 55 2.50 -27.12 -5.34
CA ILE A 55 2.74 -25.83 -4.71
C ILE A 55 2.24 -25.83 -3.26
N LYS A 56 2.90 -25.06 -2.40
CA LYS A 56 2.48 -24.80 -1.03
C LYS A 56 2.64 -23.32 -0.70
N PRO A 57 1.80 -22.74 0.17
CA PRO A 57 1.97 -21.38 0.64
C PRO A 57 3.36 -21.16 1.25
N VAL A 58 3.94 -19.98 1.01
CA VAL A 58 5.21 -19.61 1.62
C VAL A 58 4.99 -19.40 3.12
N GLU A 59 5.71 -20.16 3.95
CA GLU A 59 5.61 -20.08 5.41
C GLU A 59 6.30 -18.83 5.96
N LYS A 60 7.48 -18.50 5.43
CA LYS A 60 8.26 -17.34 5.87
C LYS A 60 7.58 -16.04 5.46
N LYS A 61 7.08 -15.30 6.46
CA LYS A 61 6.53 -13.96 6.26
C LYS A 61 7.64 -12.92 6.22
N VAL A 62 7.54 -12.01 5.25
CA VAL A 62 8.46 -10.89 5.09
C VAL A 62 7.71 -9.60 5.29
N TYR A 63 8.24 -8.71 6.13
CA TYR A 63 7.68 -7.40 6.40
C TYR A 63 8.79 -6.37 6.32
N ILE A 64 8.69 -5.46 5.36
CA ILE A 64 9.67 -4.38 5.20
C ILE A 64 8.99 -3.02 5.21
N LEU A 65 9.78 -2.03 5.59
CA LEU A 65 9.50 -0.61 5.40
C LEU A 65 10.46 -0.09 4.34
N LEU A 66 9.90 0.38 3.22
CA LEU A 66 10.62 1.08 2.17
C LEU A 66 10.38 2.59 2.32
N ASN A 67 11.44 3.40 2.30
CA ASN A 67 11.30 4.82 2.03
C ASN A 67 11.28 5.03 0.50
N LYS A 68 10.09 4.98 -0.08
CA LYS A 68 9.90 5.13 -1.52
C LYS A 68 10.33 6.54 -1.97
N PRO A 69 11.21 6.69 -2.96
CA PRO A 69 11.49 7.98 -3.59
C PRO A 69 10.38 8.38 -4.58
N GLU A 70 10.33 9.67 -4.90
CA GLU A 70 9.57 10.18 -6.04
C GLU A 70 10.09 9.55 -7.35
N GLY A 71 9.23 9.53 -8.39
CA GLY A 71 9.56 8.97 -9.71
C GLY A 71 9.32 7.46 -9.86
N TYR A 72 9.20 6.72 -8.76
CA TYR A 72 8.89 5.28 -8.75
C TYR A 72 7.39 5.03 -8.69
N VAL A 73 6.90 4.06 -9.47
CA VAL A 73 5.49 3.63 -9.44
C VAL A 73 5.30 2.50 -8.44
N THR A 74 4.23 2.58 -7.64
CA THR A 74 3.84 1.51 -6.70
C THR A 74 3.08 0.41 -7.44
N SER A 75 3.82 -0.41 -8.19
CA SER A 75 3.31 -1.58 -8.93
C SER A 75 4.29 -2.75 -8.87
N LEU A 76 3.80 -3.96 -9.13
CA LEU A 76 4.62 -5.16 -9.31
C LEU A 76 5.17 -5.30 -10.73
N LYS A 77 4.49 -4.72 -11.72
CA LYS A 77 4.92 -4.63 -13.11
C LYS A 77 4.19 -3.45 -13.73
N ASP A 78 4.89 -2.66 -14.52
CA ASP A 78 4.31 -1.51 -15.21
C ASP A 78 4.88 -1.46 -16.63
N THR A 79 4.01 -1.40 -17.63
CA THR A 79 4.40 -1.34 -19.05
C THR A 79 4.76 0.07 -19.50
N HIS A 80 4.42 1.09 -18.72
CA HIS A 80 4.60 2.50 -19.05
C HIS A 80 5.65 3.18 -18.16
N SER A 81 6.21 2.47 -17.18
CA SER A 81 7.21 3.00 -16.27
C SER A 81 8.41 2.07 -16.11
N ASN A 82 9.59 2.63 -16.32
CA ASN A 82 10.86 1.93 -16.15
C ASN A 82 11.35 1.90 -14.68
N LYS A 83 10.60 2.49 -13.73
CA LYS A 83 10.97 2.56 -12.31
C LYS A 83 9.82 2.11 -11.43
N VAL A 84 9.87 0.88 -10.95
CA VAL A 84 8.87 0.31 -10.03
C VAL A 84 9.46 0.07 -8.66
N VAL A 85 8.64 0.10 -7.61
CA VAL A 85 9.13 -0.09 -6.22
C VAL A 85 9.88 -1.41 -6.00
N LEU A 86 9.61 -2.45 -6.81
CA LEU A 86 10.35 -3.71 -6.76
C LEU A 86 11.83 -3.56 -7.13
N ASP A 87 12.18 -2.55 -7.94
CA ASP A 87 13.58 -2.30 -8.31
C ASP A 87 14.45 -1.87 -7.12
N LEU A 88 13.82 -1.40 -6.04
CA LEU A 88 14.48 -0.94 -4.82
C LEU A 88 14.70 -2.04 -3.79
N VAL A 89 14.17 -3.24 -4.02
CA VAL A 89 14.14 -4.35 -3.05
C VAL A 89 14.56 -5.68 -3.69
N LYS A 90 15.44 -5.63 -4.70
CA LYS A 90 15.87 -6.77 -5.52
C LYS A 90 16.61 -7.86 -4.74
N ASP A 91 17.16 -7.51 -3.58
CA ASP A 91 17.88 -8.38 -2.67
C ASP A 91 16.96 -9.25 -1.79
N ILE A 92 15.65 -9.02 -1.81
CA ILE A 92 14.66 -9.86 -1.13
C ILE A 92 14.30 -11.06 -2.01
N LYS A 93 14.54 -12.26 -1.48
CA LYS A 93 14.30 -13.54 -2.19
C LYS A 93 12.81 -13.85 -2.32
N GLU A 94 12.03 -13.55 -1.29
CA GLU A 94 10.61 -13.87 -1.23
C GLU A 94 9.77 -12.87 -2.05
N ARG A 95 8.75 -13.38 -2.73
CA ARG A 95 7.82 -12.54 -3.50
C ARG A 95 6.94 -11.68 -2.59
N ILE A 96 7.33 -10.43 -2.37
CA ILE A 96 6.56 -9.42 -1.64
C ILE A 96 5.76 -8.49 -2.57
N PHE A 97 4.81 -7.76 -1.99
CA PHE A 97 4.01 -6.77 -2.68
C PHE A 97 3.74 -5.54 -1.79
N PRO A 98 3.50 -4.35 -2.39
CA PRO A 98 3.23 -3.15 -1.61
C PRO A 98 1.88 -3.22 -0.91
N VAL A 99 1.85 -2.72 0.33
CA VAL A 99 0.63 -2.55 1.13
C VAL A 99 0.05 -1.18 0.83
N GLY A 100 -0.97 -1.16 -0.02
CA GLY A 100 -1.53 0.07 -0.56
C GLY A 100 -0.60 0.69 -1.60
N ARG A 101 -0.79 1.99 -1.87
CA ARG A 101 -0.02 2.71 -2.88
C ARG A 101 0.45 4.07 -2.40
N LEU A 102 1.55 4.52 -2.96
CA LEU A 102 1.95 5.93 -3.03
C LEU A 102 2.01 6.33 -4.50
N ASP A 103 1.55 7.54 -4.80
CA ASP A 103 1.62 8.08 -6.15
C ASP A 103 3.08 8.24 -6.60
N LYS A 104 3.29 8.32 -7.92
CA LYS A 104 4.63 8.43 -8.50
C LYS A 104 5.39 9.65 -7.97
N ASP A 105 4.70 10.76 -7.80
CA ASP A 105 5.20 12.05 -7.30
C ASP A 105 5.27 12.13 -5.77
N THR A 106 4.98 11.04 -5.05
CA THR A 106 4.90 11.02 -3.58
C THR A 106 5.97 10.10 -3.01
N SER A 107 6.69 10.57 -2.00
CA SER A 107 7.73 9.79 -1.31
C SER A 107 7.31 9.32 0.08
N GLY A 108 8.18 8.54 0.70
CA GLY A 108 8.07 8.17 2.10
C GLY A 108 7.66 6.72 2.31
N LEU A 109 7.12 6.48 3.49
CA LEU A 109 6.88 5.17 4.06
C LEU A 109 5.92 4.33 3.20
N LEU A 110 6.42 3.22 2.67
CA LEU A 110 5.65 2.17 2.04
C LEU A 110 5.97 0.83 2.71
N ILE A 111 4.95 0.18 3.27
CA ILE A 111 5.11 -1.20 3.77
C ILE A 111 5.02 -2.14 2.58
N MET A 112 5.87 -3.16 2.55
CA MET A 112 5.78 -4.26 1.58
C MET A 112 5.86 -5.60 2.32
N THR A 113 5.04 -6.56 1.90
CA THR A 113 4.95 -7.87 2.56
C THR A 113 4.46 -8.95 1.61
N ASN A 114 4.62 -10.22 1.99
CA ASN A 114 3.93 -11.36 1.38
C ASN A 114 2.72 -11.83 2.22
N ASP A 115 2.40 -11.12 3.31
CA ASP A 115 1.24 -11.35 4.16
C ASP A 115 0.01 -10.62 3.63
N GLY A 116 -0.82 -11.34 2.88
CA GLY A 116 -2.05 -10.79 2.30
C GLY A 116 -3.11 -10.40 3.32
N ASP A 117 -3.11 -11.02 4.49
CA ASP A 117 -4.11 -10.74 5.53
C ASP A 117 -3.75 -9.44 6.26
N LEU A 118 -2.46 -9.23 6.57
CA LEU A 118 -2.00 -7.94 7.07
C LEU A 118 -2.21 -6.83 6.03
N ALA A 119 -1.90 -7.09 4.76
CA ALA A 119 -2.09 -6.10 3.71
C ALA A 119 -3.56 -5.66 3.57
N TYR A 120 -4.50 -6.60 3.71
CA TYR A 120 -5.93 -6.30 3.75
C TYR A 120 -6.30 -5.40 4.95
N LYS A 121 -5.87 -5.77 6.16
CA LYS A 121 -6.11 -4.97 7.37
C LYS A 121 -5.66 -3.52 7.22
N LEU A 122 -4.46 -3.30 6.69
CA LEU A 122 -3.87 -1.95 6.57
C LEU A 122 -4.45 -1.09 5.46
N THR A 123 -5.08 -1.70 4.45
CA THR A 123 -5.59 -0.99 3.26
C THR A 123 -7.10 -0.84 3.24
N HIS A 124 -7.84 -1.72 3.92
CA HIS A 124 -9.29 -1.68 3.87
C HIS A 124 -9.83 -0.53 4.73
N PRO A 125 -10.69 0.36 4.19
CA PRO A 125 -11.16 1.56 4.89
C PRO A 125 -11.78 1.30 6.26
N LYS A 126 -12.44 0.15 6.44
CA LYS A 126 -13.09 -0.26 7.71
C LYS A 126 -12.17 -0.29 8.94
N HIS A 127 -10.85 -0.41 8.73
CA HIS A 127 -9.88 -0.47 9.83
C HIS A 127 -9.32 0.91 10.19
N GLU A 128 -9.69 1.96 9.45
CA GLU A 128 -9.36 3.36 9.76
C GLU A 128 -7.90 3.61 10.14
N VAL A 129 -6.98 2.91 9.47
CA VAL A 129 -5.55 3.02 9.75
C VAL A 129 -5.04 4.39 9.31
N TRP A 130 -4.68 5.23 10.28
CA TRP A 130 -4.20 6.59 10.04
C TRP A 130 -2.86 6.61 9.31
N LYS A 131 -2.75 7.51 8.34
CA LYS A 131 -1.58 7.74 7.49
C LYS A 131 -1.20 9.20 7.64
N LYS A 132 0.01 9.44 8.12
CA LYS A 132 0.53 10.79 8.37
C LYS A 132 1.44 11.23 7.24
N TYR A 133 1.18 12.42 6.73
CA TYR A 133 1.92 13.05 5.64
C TYR A 133 2.50 14.38 6.09
N ILE A 134 3.67 14.69 5.55
CA ILE A 134 4.22 16.05 5.52
C ILE A 134 3.99 16.58 4.11
N ALA A 135 3.26 17.68 4.01
CA ALA A 135 2.88 18.32 2.76
C ALA A 135 3.45 19.73 2.72
N LEU A 136 4.30 20.01 1.72
CA LEU A 136 4.70 21.37 1.39
C LEU A 136 3.69 21.91 0.39
N VAL A 137 2.95 22.95 0.76
CA VAL A 137 1.90 23.56 -0.07
C VAL A 137 2.29 24.96 -0.52
N LYS A 138 1.77 25.38 -1.67
CA LYS A 138 1.98 26.74 -2.20
C LYS A 138 1.24 27.78 -1.36
N GLY A 139 1.91 28.88 -1.03
CA GLY A 139 1.33 30.03 -0.31
C GLY A 139 1.01 29.74 1.16
N TYR A 140 0.05 30.51 1.68
CA TYR A 140 -0.29 30.56 3.10
C TYR A 140 -1.77 30.28 3.33
N PRO A 141 -2.17 29.03 3.61
CA PRO A 141 -3.53 28.77 4.06
C PRO A 141 -3.77 29.48 5.40
N ASP A 142 -4.82 30.30 5.43
CA ASP A 142 -5.33 30.90 6.65
C ASP A 142 -6.03 29.84 7.53
N ASN A 143 -6.43 30.24 8.74
CA ASN A 143 -7.06 29.32 9.69
C ASN A 143 -8.39 28.77 9.18
N ASN A 144 -9.19 29.56 8.44
CA ASN A 144 -10.47 29.11 7.89
C ASN A 144 -10.27 28.00 6.85
N LYS A 145 -9.25 28.13 6.00
CA LYS A 145 -8.87 27.08 5.03
C LYS A 145 -8.35 25.82 5.71
N LEU A 146 -7.56 25.97 6.77
CA LEU A 146 -7.10 24.82 7.56
C LEU A 146 -8.28 24.10 8.23
N GLU A 147 -9.25 24.84 8.77
CA GLU A 147 -10.48 24.26 9.34
C GLU A 147 -11.33 23.53 8.29
N LYS A 148 -11.41 24.05 7.05
CA LYS A 148 -12.06 23.32 5.95
C LYS A 148 -11.39 21.95 5.73
N LEU A 149 -10.06 21.89 5.70
CA LEU A 149 -9.36 20.60 5.58
C LEU A 149 -9.65 19.66 6.76
N ARG A 150 -9.74 20.19 7.99
CA ARG A 150 -10.01 19.38 9.20
C ARG A 150 -11.41 18.78 9.18
N ASN A 151 -12.40 19.56 8.77
CA ASN A 151 -13.81 19.13 8.72
C ASN A 151 -14.16 18.30 7.48
N GLY A 152 -13.28 18.30 6.48
CA GLY A 152 -13.44 17.59 5.22
C GLY A 152 -13.80 18.52 4.08
N VAL A 153 -13.32 18.18 2.88
CA VAL A 153 -13.58 18.93 1.65
C VAL A 153 -14.10 17.98 0.58
N GLU A 154 -14.83 18.52 -0.39
CA GLU A 154 -15.33 17.70 -1.49
C GLU A 154 -14.21 17.41 -2.50
N ILE A 155 -13.98 16.12 -2.74
CA ILE A 155 -13.09 15.63 -3.80
C ILE A 155 -13.80 14.54 -4.58
N ASP A 156 -13.71 14.57 -5.91
CA ASP A 156 -14.35 13.57 -6.78
C ASP A 156 -15.85 13.36 -6.49
N GLY A 157 -16.58 14.45 -6.21
CA GLY A 157 -18.03 14.42 -5.92
C GLY A 157 -18.41 13.83 -4.57
N ARG A 158 -17.46 13.67 -3.64
CA ARG A 158 -17.70 13.13 -2.30
C ARG A 158 -16.93 13.88 -1.24
N LEU A 159 -17.58 14.18 -0.12
CA LEU A 159 -16.92 14.75 1.05
C LEU A 159 -15.88 13.76 1.61
N THR A 160 -14.69 14.25 1.98
CA THR A 160 -13.69 13.46 2.71
C THR A 160 -14.09 13.31 4.18
N SER A 161 -13.58 12.26 4.83
CA SER A 161 -13.61 12.19 6.29
C SER A 161 -12.82 13.34 6.92
N LYS A 162 -13.05 13.58 8.22
CA LYS A 162 -12.26 14.53 9.01
C LYS A 162 -10.77 14.16 8.97
N ALA A 163 -9.93 15.18 8.92
CA ALA A 163 -8.48 15.02 8.90
C ALA A 163 -7.84 15.78 10.07
N TYR A 164 -6.69 15.30 10.53
CA TYR A 164 -5.85 16.09 11.42
C TYR A 164 -4.90 16.93 10.59
N VAL A 165 -4.97 18.25 10.77
CA VAL A 165 -4.11 19.20 10.05
C VAL A 165 -3.40 20.11 11.04
N LYS A 166 -2.07 20.07 11.04
CA LYS A 166 -1.22 20.92 11.86
C LYS A 166 -0.30 21.74 10.98
N LEU A 167 -0.27 23.05 11.20
CA LEU A 167 0.74 23.93 10.60
C LEU A 167 2.07 23.69 11.32
N ILE A 168 3.10 23.33 10.57
CA ILE A 168 4.45 23.08 11.11
C ILE A 168 5.31 24.33 10.98
N ARG A 169 5.38 24.90 9.77
CA ARG A 169 6.17 26.11 9.50
C ARG A 169 5.66 26.84 8.26
N ARG A 170 5.81 28.17 8.24
CA ARG A 170 5.65 29.01 7.05
C ARG A 170 7.03 29.41 6.52
N ASN A 171 7.22 29.34 5.21
CA ASN A 171 8.39 29.91 4.51
C ASN A 171 7.89 30.96 3.51
N ALA A 172 8.80 31.70 2.85
CA ALA A 172 8.51 32.87 2.02
C ALA A 172 7.36 32.74 0.98
N ASN A 173 7.14 31.57 0.39
CA ASN A 173 6.04 31.34 -0.57
C ASN A 173 5.35 29.97 -0.38
N THR A 174 5.58 29.31 0.75
CA THR A 174 5.14 27.91 0.97
C THR A 174 4.82 27.68 2.43
N THR A 175 3.91 26.76 2.71
CA THR A 175 3.62 26.30 4.07
C THR A 175 3.86 24.81 4.20
N LEU A 176 4.51 24.40 5.29
CA LEU A 176 4.68 22.99 5.65
C LEU A 176 3.56 22.58 6.60
N LEU A 177 2.76 21.60 6.17
CA LEU A 177 1.64 21.03 6.92
C LEU A 177 1.92 19.58 7.28
N GLU A 178 1.52 19.16 8.48
CA GLU A 178 1.31 17.77 8.80
C GLU A 178 -0.17 17.45 8.60
N ILE A 179 -0.48 16.46 7.77
CA ILE A 179 -1.84 16.03 7.44
C ILE A 179 -1.95 14.54 7.73
N SER A 180 -2.89 14.15 8.59
CA SER A 180 -3.21 12.74 8.84
C SER A 180 -4.61 12.43 8.35
N ILE A 181 -4.75 11.33 7.62
CA ILE A 181 -6.01 10.80 7.07
C ILE A 181 -6.10 9.29 7.31
N HIS A 182 -7.28 8.75 7.53
CA HIS A 182 -7.50 7.30 7.69
C HIS A 182 -8.05 6.63 6.43
N GLU A 183 -8.77 7.37 5.58
CA GLU A 183 -9.13 6.93 4.23
C GLU A 183 -7.97 7.12 3.24
N GLY A 184 -8.11 6.54 2.04
CA GLY A 184 -7.06 6.49 1.03
C GLY A 184 -7.58 6.60 -0.39
N ARG A 185 -8.31 7.68 -0.70
CA ARG A 185 -8.79 7.96 -2.06
C ARG A 185 -7.64 8.37 -3.00
N ASN A 186 -7.87 8.27 -4.30
CA ASN A 186 -6.87 8.62 -5.31
C ASN A 186 -6.38 10.07 -5.13
N ARG A 187 -5.06 10.26 -4.94
CA ARG A 187 -4.41 11.57 -4.75
C ARG A 187 -5.06 12.46 -3.68
N GLN A 188 -5.68 11.85 -2.67
CA GLN A 188 -6.56 12.54 -1.72
C GLN A 188 -5.95 13.81 -1.11
N VAL A 189 -4.78 13.73 -0.48
CA VAL A 189 -4.14 14.89 0.17
C VAL A 189 -3.88 16.02 -0.85
N ARG A 190 -3.48 15.68 -2.07
CA ARG A 190 -3.22 16.68 -3.12
C ARG A 190 -4.51 17.40 -3.52
N LYS A 191 -5.59 16.63 -3.78
CA LYS A 191 -6.92 17.18 -4.12
C LYS A 191 -7.50 18.02 -2.99
N MET A 192 -7.32 17.59 -1.74
CA MET A 192 -7.78 18.35 -0.58
C MET A 192 -7.10 19.73 -0.49
N CYS A 193 -5.77 19.78 -0.62
CA CYS A 193 -5.06 21.05 -0.57
C CYS A 193 -5.31 21.93 -1.82
N GLU A 194 -5.51 21.32 -2.98
CA GLU A 194 -5.92 22.02 -4.20
C GLU A 194 -7.30 22.68 -4.06
N ASN A 195 -8.27 21.98 -3.43
CA ASN A 195 -9.62 22.50 -3.18
C ASN A 195 -9.63 23.80 -2.37
N ILE A 196 -8.69 23.99 -1.43
CA ILE A 196 -8.56 25.23 -0.66
C ILE A 196 -7.67 26.30 -1.34
N GLY A 197 -7.21 26.04 -2.57
CA GLY A 197 -6.37 26.93 -3.37
C GLY A 197 -4.87 26.89 -3.02
N HIS A 198 -4.40 25.82 -2.35
CA HIS A 198 -3.01 25.66 -1.91
C HIS A 198 -2.44 24.32 -2.39
N PRO A 199 -2.16 24.14 -3.69
CA PRO A 199 -1.72 22.86 -4.23
C PRO A 199 -0.43 22.37 -3.57
N VAL A 200 -0.32 21.04 -3.43
CA VAL A 200 0.84 20.37 -2.85
C VAL A 200 2.01 20.36 -3.84
N ILE A 201 3.15 20.92 -3.41
CA ILE A 201 4.42 20.91 -4.11
C ILE A 201 5.14 19.57 -3.83
N GLU A 202 5.34 19.26 -2.55
CA GLU A 202 5.98 18.02 -2.10
C GLU A 202 5.08 17.28 -1.12
N LEU A 203 5.04 15.95 -1.25
CA LEU A 203 4.26 15.09 -0.36
C LEU A 203 5.11 13.90 0.08
N LYS A 204 5.23 13.74 1.40
CA LYS A 204 5.97 12.63 2.01
C LYS A 204 5.12 11.94 3.08
N ARG A 205 4.85 10.65 2.91
CA ARG A 205 4.24 9.85 3.99
C ARG A 205 5.29 9.51 5.03
N VAL A 206 5.09 9.93 6.27
CA VAL A 206 6.08 9.74 7.35
C VAL A 206 5.68 8.67 8.36
N ALA A 207 4.38 8.31 8.42
CA ALA A 207 3.91 7.24 9.28
C ALA A 207 2.66 6.51 8.73
N ILE A 208 2.50 5.25 9.12
CA ILE A 208 1.27 4.45 9.02
C ILE A 208 1.00 3.88 10.42
N GLY A 209 -0.09 4.30 11.05
CA GLY A 209 -0.30 4.06 12.48
C GLY A 209 0.91 4.50 13.29
N ASN A 210 1.41 3.62 14.16
CA ASN A 210 2.60 3.84 14.97
C ASN A 210 3.92 3.54 14.24
N ILE A 211 3.88 3.03 13.00
CA ILE A 211 5.09 2.75 12.23
C ILE A 211 5.58 4.04 11.59
N LYS A 212 6.83 4.40 11.89
CA LYS A 212 7.45 5.66 11.47
C LYS A 212 8.66 5.42 10.57
N LEU A 213 8.90 6.37 9.66
CA LEU A 213 10.02 6.32 8.73
C LEU A 213 11.40 6.43 9.42
N ASN A 214 11.47 7.09 10.58
CA ASN A 214 12.65 7.20 11.46
C ASN A 214 13.97 7.50 10.72
N GLY A 215 13.97 8.48 9.81
CA GLY A 215 15.19 8.93 9.15
C GLY A 215 15.77 7.99 8.09
N LEU A 216 15.13 6.86 7.79
CA LEU A 216 15.54 5.97 6.70
C LEU A 216 15.71 6.77 5.39
N GLU A 217 16.84 6.60 4.72
CA GLU A 217 17.15 7.33 3.48
C GLU A 217 16.23 6.96 2.32
N LYS A 218 16.01 7.89 1.38
CA LYS A 218 15.17 7.64 0.19
C LYS A 218 15.76 6.48 -0.63
N GLY A 219 14.90 5.57 -1.08
CA GLY A 219 15.29 4.38 -1.84
C GLY A 219 15.80 3.22 -0.98
N LYS A 220 16.05 3.44 0.32
CA LYS A 220 16.45 2.38 1.24
C LYS A 220 15.24 1.73 1.89
N TRP A 221 15.43 0.49 2.30
CA TRP A 221 14.45 -0.29 3.04
C TRP A 221 15.09 -0.95 4.26
N ARG A 222 14.26 -1.35 5.23
CA ARG A 222 14.66 -2.19 6.36
C ARG A 222 13.55 -3.18 6.69
N TYR A 223 13.91 -4.26 7.37
CA TYR A 223 12.91 -5.12 8.00
C TYR A 223 12.17 -4.35 9.10
N LEU A 224 10.88 -4.65 9.25
CA LEU A 224 10.14 -4.27 10.46
C LEU A 224 10.65 -5.13 11.63
N ASN A 225 10.79 -4.52 12.79
CA ASN A 225 11.11 -5.27 14.00
C ASN A 225 9.86 -5.98 14.57
N GLU A 226 10.07 -6.87 15.54
CA GLU A 226 8.98 -7.68 16.12
C GLU A 226 7.85 -6.83 16.72
N LYS A 227 8.19 -5.76 17.44
CA LYS A 227 7.20 -4.84 18.04
C LYS A 227 6.37 -4.13 16.97
N GLU A 228 6.99 -3.73 15.87
CA GLU A 228 6.30 -3.12 14.73
C GLU A 228 5.36 -4.12 14.05
N ILE A 229 5.81 -5.38 13.87
CA ILE A 229 4.99 -6.44 13.28
C ILE A 229 3.80 -6.78 14.18
N GLU A 230 4.03 -6.93 15.48
CA GLU A 230 3.00 -7.21 16.48
C GLU A 230 1.95 -6.10 16.52
N TYR A 231 2.40 -4.83 16.58
CA TYR A 231 1.51 -3.68 16.49
C TYR A 231 0.62 -3.77 15.24
N LEU A 232 1.21 -3.96 14.06
CA LEU A 232 0.48 -4.03 12.80
C LEU A 232 -0.53 -5.19 12.75
N LYS A 233 -0.24 -6.32 13.40
CA LYS A 233 -1.15 -7.48 13.46
C LYS A 233 -2.35 -7.23 14.36
N ASN A 234 -2.22 -6.34 15.35
CA ASN A 234 -3.24 -6.02 16.35
C ASN A 234 -4.08 -4.78 16.02
N ILE A 235 -3.90 -4.18 14.83
CA ILE A 235 -4.81 -3.18 14.27
C ILE A 235 -6.08 -3.85 13.71
#